data_AF-A0A6N3E0K2-F1
#
_entry.id   AF-A0A6N3E0K2-F1
#
_cell.length_a   1.000
_cell.length_b   1.000
_cell.length_c   1.000
_cell.angle_alpha   90.00
_cell.angle_beta   90.00
_cell.angle_gamma   90.00
#
_symmetry.space_group_name_H-M   'P 1'
#
loop_
_entity.id
_entity.type
_entity.pdbx_description
1 polymer ?
#
loop_
_entity_poly.entity_id
_entity_poly.type
_entity_poly.pdbx_seq_one_letter_code
_entity_poly.pdbx_strand_id
1 'polypeptide(L)'
;MPNDSIRYSKQISDQGRERSVEVRRERAALKERLKAGEIAPVDVLNDESRVAAKIRMFAFLKNCPGVGAVGARTLLRALGLSETKTIRSLGPVQKARIVTTLDMIASGVRVDRVAEIIMSER
;
A
#
# COMPACT_ATOMS: atom_id res chain seq x y z
N MET A 1 -13.28 -42.61 -24.48
CA MET A 1 -13.03 -41.20 -24.87
C MET A 1 -12.26 -40.53 -23.74
N PRO A 2 -11.08 -39.92 -23.99
CA PRO A 2 -10.34 -39.22 -22.94
C PRO A 2 -11.15 -38.00 -22.48
N ASN A 3 -11.22 -37.80 -21.17
CA ASN A 3 -12.14 -36.85 -20.54
C ASN A 3 -11.61 -35.40 -20.64
N ASP A 4 -12.08 -34.63 -21.63
CA ASP A 4 -11.64 -33.24 -21.90
C ASP A 4 -11.90 -32.26 -20.74
N SER A 5 -12.83 -32.61 -19.85
CA SER A 5 -13.15 -31.85 -18.62
C SER A 5 -11.96 -31.69 -17.66
N ILE A 6 -11.03 -32.66 -17.64
CA ILE A 6 -9.83 -32.63 -16.78
C ILE A 6 -8.76 -31.68 -17.35
N ARG A 7 -8.67 -31.53 -18.68
CA ARG A 7 -7.72 -30.60 -19.32
C ARG A 7 -8.17 -29.15 -19.18
N TYR A 8 -9.47 -28.89 -19.29
CA TYR A 8 -10.05 -27.56 -19.12
C TYR A 8 -9.87 -27.01 -17.69
N SER A 9 -10.08 -27.84 -16.67
CA SER A 9 -9.92 -27.43 -15.26
C SER A 9 -8.45 -27.12 -14.91
N LYS A 10 -7.50 -27.89 -15.47
CA LYS A 10 -6.06 -27.62 -15.32
C LYS A 10 -5.66 -26.28 -15.95
N GLN A 11 -6.14 -25.98 -17.16
CA GLN A 11 -5.87 -24.71 -17.83
C GLN A 11 -6.39 -23.49 -17.05
N ILE A 12 -7.59 -23.57 -16.47
CA ILE A 12 -8.15 -22.47 -15.65
C ILE A 12 -7.32 -22.26 -14.37
N SER A 13 -6.86 -23.34 -13.73
CA SER A 13 -6.00 -23.28 -12.55
C SER A 13 -4.65 -22.63 -12.86
N ASP A 14 -4.01 -23.03 -13.97
CA ASP A 14 -2.72 -22.49 -14.39
C ASP A 14 -2.82 -21.01 -14.77
N GLN A 15 -3.85 -20.61 -15.53
CA GLN A 15 -4.15 -19.20 -15.81
C GLN A 15 -4.40 -18.38 -14.54
N GLY A 16 -5.11 -18.95 -13.55
CA GLY A 16 -5.35 -18.29 -12.27
C GLY A 16 -4.07 -18.07 -11.46
N ARG A 17 -3.14 -19.04 -11.51
CA ARG A 17 -1.82 -18.93 -10.87
C ARG A 17 -0.96 -17.87 -11.56
N GLU A 18 -0.89 -17.88 -12.88
CA GLU A 18 -0.13 -16.92 -13.69
C GLU A 18 -0.59 -15.48 -13.41
N ARG A 19 -1.90 -15.21 -13.52
CA ARG A 19 -2.50 -13.91 -13.17
C ARG A 19 -2.19 -13.48 -11.74
N SER A 20 -2.17 -14.43 -10.81
CA SER A 20 -1.84 -14.14 -9.41
C SER A 20 -0.36 -13.82 -9.20
N VAL A 21 0.54 -14.42 -9.98
CA VAL A 21 1.99 -14.11 -9.94
C VAL A 21 2.24 -12.73 -10.54
N GLU A 22 1.60 -12.42 -11.66
CA GLU A 22 1.68 -11.12 -12.32
C GLU A 22 1.26 -9.98 -11.40
N VAL A 23 0.09 -10.07 -10.76
CA VAL A 23 -0.37 -9.06 -9.79
C VAL A 23 0.59 -8.90 -8.61
N ARG A 24 1.26 -9.98 -8.16
CA ARG A 24 2.27 -9.87 -7.09
C ARG A 24 3.52 -9.16 -7.57
N ARG A 25 3.96 -9.41 -8.82
CA ARG A 25 5.09 -8.72 -9.47
C ARG A 25 4.80 -7.24 -9.66
N GLU A 26 3.64 -6.89 -10.19
CA GLU A 26 3.22 -5.48 -10.37
C GLU A 26 3.21 -4.71 -9.03
N ARG A 27 2.68 -5.32 -7.96
CA ARG A 27 2.71 -4.71 -6.63
C ARG A 27 4.12 -4.59 -6.05
N ALA A 28 5.02 -5.50 -6.38
CA ALA A 28 6.41 -5.42 -5.95
C ALA A 28 7.11 -4.26 -6.68
N ALA A 29 6.96 -4.19 -8.01
CA ALA A 29 7.48 -3.10 -8.83
C ALA A 29 6.96 -1.73 -8.37
N LEU A 30 5.65 -1.61 -8.09
CA LEU A 30 5.09 -0.35 -7.59
C LEU A 30 5.73 0.09 -6.26
N LYS A 31 6.00 -0.85 -5.35
CA LYS A 31 6.66 -0.54 -4.06
C LYS A 31 8.13 -0.19 -4.23
N GLU A 32 8.82 -0.82 -5.17
CA GLU A 32 10.22 -0.50 -5.48
C GLU A 32 10.34 0.90 -6.05
N ARG A 33 9.48 1.26 -7.01
CA ARG A 33 9.40 2.60 -7.58
C ARG A 33 9.05 3.65 -6.52
N LEU A 34 8.11 3.33 -5.62
CA LEU A 34 7.76 4.20 -4.49
C LEU A 34 8.95 4.42 -3.55
N LYS A 35 9.69 3.35 -3.24
CA LYS A 35 10.87 3.40 -2.37
C LYS A 35 12.03 4.17 -3.01
N ALA A 36 12.17 4.07 -4.33
CA ALA A 36 13.14 4.82 -5.11
C ALA A 36 12.76 6.32 -5.26
N GLY A 37 11.52 6.69 -4.93
CA GLY A 37 11.02 8.06 -5.10
C GLY A 37 10.65 8.42 -6.55
N GLU A 38 10.55 7.42 -7.44
CA GLU A 38 10.15 7.64 -8.85
C GLU A 38 8.66 7.97 -8.99
N ILE A 39 7.85 7.56 -8.02
CA ILE A 39 6.41 7.83 -7.96
C ILE A 39 6.08 8.49 -6.64
N ALA A 40 5.18 9.48 -6.66
CA ALA A 40 4.79 10.14 -5.42
C ALA A 40 3.82 9.24 -4.64
N PRO A 41 3.88 9.25 -3.29
CA PRO A 41 2.93 8.50 -2.47
C PRO A 41 1.47 8.88 -2.74
N VAL A 42 1.21 10.14 -3.10
CA VAL A 42 -0.13 10.64 -3.45
C VAL A 42 -0.69 9.96 -4.71
N ASP A 43 0.15 9.71 -5.71
CA ASP A 43 -0.25 9.05 -6.95
C ASP A 43 -0.72 7.62 -6.66
N VAL A 44 0.01 6.91 -5.79
CA VAL A 44 -0.33 5.54 -5.38
C VAL A 44 -1.62 5.51 -4.53
N LEU A 45 -1.89 6.53 -3.73
CA LEU A 45 -3.13 6.63 -2.93
C LEU A 45 -4.36 6.95 -3.79
N ASN A 46 -4.16 7.66 -4.90
CA ASN A 46 -5.21 8.03 -5.84
C ASN A 46 -5.38 7.01 -6.99
N ASP A 47 -4.42 6.09 -7.17
CA ASP A 47 -4.53 5.01 -8.15
C ASP A 47 -5.68 4.04 -7.81
N GLU A 48 -6.68 3.99 -8.70
CA GLU A 48 -7.84 3.10 -8.60
C GLU A 48 -7.58 1.71 -9.18
N SER A 49 -6.39 1.46 -9.74
CA SER A 49 -6.00 0.17 -10.27
C SER A 49 -6.19 -0.95 -9.24
N ARG A 50 -6.55 -2.14 -9.72
CA ARG A 50 -6.70 -3.33 -8.86
C ARG A 50 -5.41 -3.70 -8.12
N VAL A 51 -4.26 -3.23 -8.62
CA VAL A 51 -2.93 -3.45 -8.08
C VAL A 51 -2.74 -2.61 -6.82
N ALA A 52 -2.84 -1.28 -6.94
CA ALA A 52 -2.66 -0.33 -5.83
C ALA A 52 -3.77 -0.44 -4.78
N ALA A 53 -5.03 -0.53 -5.22
CA ALA A 53 -6.21 -0.57 -4.36
C ALA A 53 -6.16 -1.66 -3.27
N LYS A 54 -5.52 -2.80 -3.56
CA LYS A 54 -5.40 -3.95 -2.64
C LYS A 54 -4.10 -3.98 -1.83
N ILE A 55 -3.23 -2.98 -1.96
CA ILE A 55 -2.03 -2.87 -1.12
C ILE A 55 -2.46 -2.54 0.32
N ARG A 56 -1.88 -3.25 1.29
CA ARG A 56 -2.08 -2.98 2.72
C ARG A 56 -1.35 -1.71 3.13
N MET A 57 -1.95 -0.94 4.02
CA MET A 57 -1.42 0.35 4.45
C MET A 57 -0.06 0.23 5.15
N PHE A 58 0.12 -0.81 5.97
CA PHE A 58 1.43 -1.11 6.53
C PHE A 58 2.50 -1.34 5.46
N ALA A 59 2.15 -2.07 4.39
CA ALA A 59 3.07 -2.34 3.29
C ALA A 59 3.31 -1.12 2.40
N PHE A 60 2.35 -0.20 2.29
CA PHE A 60 2.51 1.06 1.59
C PHE A 60 3.45 1.98 2.38
N LEU A 61 3.10 2.31 3.62
CA LEU A 61 3.85 3.24 4.47
C LEU A 61 5.30 2.82 4.66
N LYS A 62 5.60 1.54 4.91
CA LYS A 62 6.99 1.08 5.10
C LYS A 62 7.89 1.21 3.85
N ASN A 63 7.29 1.39 2.68
CA ASN A 63 8.01 1.59 1.41
C ASN A 63 8.02 3.06 0.98
N CYS A 64 7.38 3.96 1.74
CA CYS A 64 7.53 5.38 1.53
C CYS A 64 8.92 5.84 2.00
N PRO A 65 9.53 6.82 1.32
CA PRO A 65 10.80 7.39 1.76
C PRO A 65 10.68 7.98 3.17
N GLY A 66 11.68 7.75 4.01
CA GLY A 66 11.71 8.21 5.40
C GLY A 66 10.86 7.39 6.39
N VAL A 67 10.12 6.36 5.95
CA VAL A 67 9.25 5.56 6.82
C VAL A 67 9.69 4.09 6.85
N GLY A 68 10.29 3.68 7.98
CA GLY A 68 10.62 2.28 8.25
C GLY A 68 9.44 1.47 8.79
N ALA A 69 9.67 0.17 9.08
CA ALA A 69 8.64 -0.72 9.61
C ALA A 69 8.08 -0.25 10.97
N VAL A 70 8.95 0.24 11.87
CA VAL A 70 8.53 0.77 13.17
C VAL A 70 7.72 2.05 12.98
N GLY A 71 8.24 2.99 12.17
CA GLY A 71 7.56 4.25 11.85
C GLY A 71 6.19 4.04 11.22
N ALA A 72 6.05 3.09 10.30
CA ALA A 72 4.78 2.74 9.69
C ALA A 72 3.73 2.31 10.74
N ARG A 73 4.10 1.48 11.73
CA ARG A 73 3.18 1.09 12.81
C ARG A 73 2.83 2.26 13.70
N THR A 74 3.80 3.10 14.04
CA THR A 74 3.58 4.31 14.85
C THR A 74 2.60 5.26 14.16
N LEU A 75 2.80 5.54 12.86
CA LEU A 75 1.91 6.40 12.08
C LEU A 75 0.51 5.80 11.97
N LEU A 76 0.38 4.49 11.72
CA LEU A 76 -0.92 3.83 11.68
C LEU A 76 -1.68 3.97 13.00
N ARG A 77 -0.98 3.77 14.13
CA ARG A 77 -1.56 3.96 15.47
C ARG A 77 -2.00 5.42 15.68
N ALA A 78 -1.13 6.37 15.36
CA ALA A 78 -1.41 7.81 15.47
C ALA A 78 -2.59 8.24 14.58
N LEU A 79 -2.73 7.65 13.39
CA LEU A 79 -3.85 7.87 12.47
C LEU A 79 -5.11 7.07 12.82
N GLY A 80 -5.03 6.12 13.77
CA GLY A 80 -6.17 5.27 14.16
C GLY A 80 -6.56 4.26 13.07
N LEU A 81 -5.60 3.85 12.25
CA LEU A 81 -5.80 2.92 11.14
C LEU A 81 -5.25 1.54 11.52
N SER A 82 -5.99 0.49 11.16
CA SER A 82 -5.50 -0.89 11.29
C SER A 82 -4.45 -1.23 10.24
N GLU A 83 -3.46 -2.05 10.59
CA GLU A 83 -2.41 -2.55 9.68
C GLU A 83 -2.97 -3.32 8.48
N THR A 84 -4.15 -3.93 8.64
CA THR A 84 -4.80 -4.73 7.58
C THR A 84 -5.60 -3.89 6.60
N LYS A 85 -5.83 -2.60 6.88
CA LYS A 85 -6.52 -1.70 5.95
C LYS A 85 -5.78 -1.63 4.62
N THR A 86 -6.53 -1.49 3.54
CA THR A 86 -6.01 -1.36 2.18
C THR A 86 -6.22 0.06 1.66
N ILE A 87 -5.48 0.45 0.62
CA ILE A 87 -5.65 1.77 -0.03
C ILE A 87 -7.11 2.03 -0.41
N ARG A 88 -7.80 1.02 -0.97
CA ARG A 88 -9.23 1.12 -1.30
C ARG A 88 -10.13 1.44 -0.12
N SER A 89 -9.80 0.96 1.07
CA SER A 89 -10.64 1.13 2.26
C SER A 89 -10.48 2.49 2.94
N LEU A 90 -9.65 3.37 2.39
CA LEU A 90 -9.44 4.71 2.93
C LEU A 90 -10.48 5.68 2.39
N GLY A 91 -11.13 6.41 3.31
CA GLY A 91 -11.96 7.55 2.95
C GLY A 91 -11.12 8.75 2.49
N PRO A 92 -11.73 9.75 1.81
CA PRO A 92 -11.02 10.91 1.28
C PRO A 92 -10.29 11.71 2.38
N VAL A 93 -10.93 11.91 3.54
CA VAL A 93 -10.31 12.58 4.70
C VAL A 93 -9.09 11.81 5.22
N GLN A 94 -9.16 10.47 5.24
CA GLN A 94 -8.05 9.64 5.68
C GLN A 94 -6.88 9.73 4.70
N LYS A 95 -7.16 9.70 3.39
CA LYS A 95 -6.14 9.90 2.35
C LYS A 95 -5.45 11.26 2.51
N ALA A 96 -6.22 12.34 2.69
CA ALA A 96 -5.67 13.68 2.89
C ALA A 96 -4.73 13.74 4.10
N ARG A 97 -5.16 13.19 5.25
CA ARG A 97 -4.31 13.13 6.46
C ARG A 97 -3.02 12.33 6.24
N ILE A 98 -3.09 11.22 5.51
CA ILE A 98 -1.90 10.43 5.17
C ILE A 98 -0.95 11.23 4.27
N VAL A 99 -1.47 11.94 3.26
CA VAL A 99 -0.64 12.79 2.39
C VAL A 99 0.08 13.86 3.21
N THR A 100 -0.65 14.62 4.05
CA THR A 100 -0.04 15.63 4.93
C THR A 100 1.03 15.02 5.84
N THR A 101 0.76 13.84 6.42
CA THR A 101 1.73 13.10 7.24
C THR A 101 3.01 12.79 6.47
N LEU A 102 2.88 12.32 5.22
CA LEU A 102 4.02 11.97 4.39
C LEU A 102 4.79 13.20 3.91
N ASP A 103 4.10 14.30 3.63
CA ASP A 103 4.74 15.57 3.24
C ASP A 103 5.59 16.16 4.37
N MET A 104 5.12 16.06 5.62
CA MET A 104 5.92 16.46 6.80
C MET A 104 7.20 15.62 6.90
N ILE A 105 7.12 14.32 6.65
CA ILE A 105 8.28 13.42 6.69
C ILE A 105 9.23 13.71 5.53
N ALA A 106 8.71 13.97 4.33
CA ALA A 106 9.50 14.38 3.17
C ALA A 106 10.21 15.73 3.41
N SER A 107 9.61 16.62 4.21
CA SER A 107 10.20 17.89 4.63
C SER A 107 11.25 17.75 5.75
N GLY A 108 11.56 16.51 6.18
CA GLY A 108 12.60 16.21 7.17
C GLY A 108 12.09 16.06 8.62
N VAL A 109 10.78 16.10 8.87
CA VAL A 109 10.23 15.91 10.21
C VAL A 109 10.33 14.43 10.59
N ARG A 110 10.89 14.14 11.77
CA ARG A 110 11.02 12.75 12.26
C ARG A 110 9.65 12.12 12.51
N VAL A 111 9.52 10.83 12.20
CA VAL A 111 8.25 10.09 12.25
C VAL A 111 7.59 10.09 13.64
N ASP A 112 8.39 10.03 14.71
CA ASP A 112 7.92 10.14 16.10
C ASP A 112 7.28 11.51 16.36
N ARG A 113 7.91 12.59 15.88
CA ARG A 113 7.38 13.94 16.03
C ARG A 113 6.08 14.15 15.24
N VAL A 114 6.01 13.62 14.02
CA VAL A 114 4.77 13.65 13.23
C VAL A 114 3.64 12.89 13.94
N ALA A 115 3.95 11.73 14.53
CA ALA A 115 2.97 10.97 15.30
C ALA A 115 2.47 11.72 16.54
N GLU A 116 3.35 12.42 17.26
CA GLU A 116 2.98 13.29 18.38
C GLU A 116 2.01 14.40 17.94
N ILE A 117 2.30 15.08 16.83
CA ILE A 117 1.44 16.15 16.28
C ILE A 117 0.04 15.60 15.99
N ILE A 118 -0.04 14.50 15.25
CA ILE A 118 -1.32 13.85 14.91
C ILE A 118 -2.12 13.46 16.16
N MET A 119 -1.46 13.04 17.24
CA MET A 119 -2.12 12.65 18.49
C MET A 119 -2.54 13.86 19.33
N SER A 120 -1.83 14.99 19.24
CA SER A 120 -2.18 16.23 19.95
C SER A 120 -3.36 16.98 19.33
N GLU A 121 -3.62 16.78 18.04
CA GLU A 121 -4.74 17.38 17.31
C GLU A 121 -6.06 16.59 17.46
N ARG A 122 -6.08 15.54 18.28
CA ARG A 122 -7.25 14.68 18.52
C ARG A 122 -8.10 15.13 19.69
#